data_AF-A0A7K8A9F3-F1
#
_entry.id   AF-A0A7K8A9F3-F1
#
_cell.length_a   1.000
_cell.length_b   1.000
_cell.length_c   1.000
_cell.angle_alpha   90.00
_cell.angle_beta   90.00
_cell.angle_gamma   90.00
#
_symmetry.space_group_name_H-M   'P 1'
#
loop_
_entity.id
_entity.type
_entity.pdbx_description
1 polymer ?
#
loop_
_entity_poly.entity_id
_entity_poly.type
_entity_poly.pdbx_seq_one_letter_code
_entity_poly.pdbx_strand_id
1 'polypeptide(L)'
;NVTAGMELKASNGKLLPALTVFSESLRYLKEHALNTIKEASYQTVYDREEITWVLTVPAIWSAAAKQFMRLAAKEAGIISDMLSENLIIALEPEAASLWCKQL
;
A
#
# COMPACT_ATOMS: atom_id res chain seq x y z
N ASN A 1 -0.70 -16.64 5.19
CA ASN A 1 0.25 -15.59 4.77
C ASN A 1 0.27 -15.51 3.26
N VAL A 2 0.22 -14.30 2.70
CA VAL A 2 0.24 -14.06 1.25
C VAL A 2 1.66 -14.26 0.71
N THR A 3 1.79 -14.74 -0.54
CA THR A 3 3.08 -14.99 -1.20
C THR A 3 3.04 -14.56 -2.66
N ALA A 4 4.22 -14.36 -3.28
CA ALA A 4 4.33 -13.85 -4.64
C ALA A 4 3.70 -14.76 -5.72
N GLY A 5 3.70 -16.08 -5.51
CA GLY A 5 3.10 -17.04 -6.42
C GLY A 5 1.63 -17.38 -6.12
N MET A 6 0.99 -16.67 -5.19
CA MET A 6 -0.40 -16.93 -4.83
C MET A 6 -1.35 -16.46 -5.93
N GLU A 7 -2.36 -17.27 -6.25
CA GLU A 7 -3.48 -16.89 -7.11
C GLU A 7 -4.76 -16.72 -6.27
N LEU A 8 -5.59 -15.78 -6.68
CA LEU A 8 -6.90 -15.49 -6.10
C LEU A 8 -7.99 -15.88 -7.09
N LYS A 9 -8.99 -16.60 -6.60
CA LYS A 9 -10.16 -17.00 -7.39
C LYS A 9 -11.29 -15.98 -7.21
N ALA A 10 -11.71 -15.36 -8.30
CA ALA A 10 -12.88 -14.50 -8.33
C ALA A 10 -14.18 -15.32 -8.29
N SER A 11 -15.30 -14.67 -7.95
CA SER A 11 -16.63 -15.29 -7.90
C SER A 11 -17.08 -15.87 -9.25
N ASN A 12 -16.59 -15.32 -10.36
CA ASN A 12 -16.82 -15.83 -11.72
C ASN A 12 -15.89 -17.01 -12.11
N GLY A 13 -15.11 -17.53 -11.16
CA GLY A 13 -14.21 -18.67 -11.34
C GLY A 13 -12.85 -18.35 -11.96
N LYS A 14 -12.61 -17.11 -12.41
CA LYS A 14 -11.31 -16.70 -12.97
C LYS A 14 -10.25 -16.60 -11.89
N LEU A 15 -9.02 -16.98 -12.23
CA LEU A 15 -7.84 -16.86 -11.38
C LEU A 15 -7.04 -15.61 -11.78
N LEU A 16 -6.52 -14.90 -10.78
CA LEU A 16 -5.59 -13.78 -10.97
C LEU A 16 -4.45 -13.87 -9.96
N PRO A 17 -3.23 -13.47 -10.31
CA PRO A 17 -2.15 -13.35 -9.34
C PRO A 17 -2.55 -12.40 -8.21
N ALA A 18 -2.29 -12.82 -6.96
CA ALA A 18 -2.55 -11.99 -5.79
C ALA A 18 -1.80 -10.66 -5.89
N LEU A 19 -0.57 -10.68 -6.41
CA LEU A 19 0.23 -9.46 -6.60
C LEU A 19 -0.52 -8.45 -7.48
N THR A 20 -1.12 -8.89 -8.58
CA THR A 20 -1.92 -8.03 -9.47
C THR A 20 -3.11 -7.43 -8.72
N VAL A 21 -3.88 -8.23 -8.00
CA VAL A 21 -5.07 -7.74 -7.29
C VAL A 21 -4.70 -6.69 -6.23
N PHE A 22 -3.64 -6.95 -5.46
CA PHE A 22 -3.17 -6.02 -4.44
C PHE A 22 -2.55 -4.76 -5.07
N SER A 23 -1.76 -4.87 -6.14
CA SER A 23 -1.16 -3.70 -6.80
C SER A 23 -2.19 -2.79 -7.45
N GLU A 24 -3.21 -3.36 -8.11
CA GLU A 24 -4.31 -2.56 -8.68
C GLU A 24 -5.12 -1.86 -7.58
N SER A 25 -5.38 -2.53 -6.46
CA SER A 25 -6.10 -1.94 -5.32
C SER A 25 -5.31 -0.77 -4.71
N LEU A 26 -3.99 -0.97 -4.51
CA LEU A 26 -3.10 0.08 -4.01
C LEU A 26 -2.96 1.25 -5.00
N ARG A 27 -2.93 0.98 -6.31
CA ARG A 27 -2.85 2.03 -7.34
C ARG A 27 -4.09 2.92 -7.29
N TYR A 28 -5.27 2.30 -7.23
CA TYR A 28 -6.53 3.04 -7.09
C TYR A 28 -6.54 3.92 -5.84
N LEU A 29 -6.15 3.37 -4.68
CA LEU A 29 -6.11 4.13 -3.43
C LEU A 29 -5.12 5.30 -3.49
N LYS A 30 -3.94 5.07 -4.07
CA LYS A 30 -2.93 6.12 -4.30
C LYS A 30 -3.50 7.24 -5.15
N GLU A 31 -4.04 6.91 -6.32
CA GLU A 31 -4.60 7.90 -7.26
C GLU A 31 -5.75 8.69 -6.63
N HIS A 32 -6.64 8.00 -5.90
CA HIS A 32 -7.71 8.64 -5.16
C HIS A 32 -7.18 9.63 -4.12
N ALA A 33 -6.23 9.21 -3.28
CA ALA A 33 -5.63 10.07 -2.27
C ALA A 33 -4.93 11.30 -2.87
N LEU A 34 -4.17 11.12 -3.95
CA LEU A 34 -3.50 12.21 -4.66
C LEU A 34 -4.53 13.22 -5.22
N ASN A 35 -5.60 12.72 -5.85
CA ASN A 35 -6.67 13.59 -6.36
C ASN A 35 -7.33 14.39 -5.23
N THR A 36 -7.64 13.75 -4.09
CA THR A 36 -8.20 14.44 -2.91
C THR A 36 -7.26 15.51 -2.37
N ILE A 37 -5.95 15.23 -2.28
CA ILE A 37 -4.95 16.23 -1.84
C ILE A 37 -4.90 17.40 -2.82
N LYS A 38 -4.90 17.13 -4.14
CA LYS A 38 -4.85 18.16 -5.18
C LYS A 38 -6.07 19.09 -5.13
N GLU A 39 -7.25 18.53 -4.87
CA GLU A 39 -8.49 19.30 -4.70
C GLU A 39 -8.43 20.18 -3.45
N ALA A 40 -7.89 19.66 -2.34
CA ALA A 40 -7.76 20.41 -1.09
C ALA A 40 -6.65 21.48 -1.13
N SER A 41 -5.59 21.29 -1.93
CA SER A 41 -4.41 22.17 -1.97
C SER A 41 -4.48 23.26 -3.05
N TYR A 42 -5.66 23.56 -3.59
CA TYR A 42 -5.85 24.51 -4.69
C TYR A 42 -4.95 24.23 -5.91
N GLN A 43 -4.79 22.95 -6.27
CA GLN A 43 -3.96 22.49 -7.39
C GLN A 43 -2.45 22.71 -7.20
N THR A 44 -1.96 22.80 -5.96
CA THR A 44 -0.51 22.77 -5.71
C THR A 44 0.09 21.48 -6.27
N VAL A 45 1.13 21.62 -7.10
CA VAL A 45 1.90 20.49 -7.64
C VAL A 45 2.85 20.02 -6.54
N TYR A 46 2.72 18.77 -6.15
CA TYR A 46 3.66 18.09 -5.25
C TYR A 46 4.49 17.11 -6.07
N ASP A 47 5.78 16.98 -5.74
CA ASP A 47 6.60 15.91 -6.28
C ASP A 47 6.17 14.58 -5.64
N ARG A 48 6.25 13.49 -6.39
CA ARG A 48 6.03 12.14 -5.85
C ARG A 48 7.02 11.83 -4.72
N GLU A 49 8.20 12.44 -4.76
CA GLU A 49 9.26 12.30 -3.76
C GLU A 49 8.95 13.02 -2.43
N GLU A 50 7.96 13.93 -2.41
CA GLU A 50 7.56 14.66 -1.19
C GLU A 50 6.54 13.89 -0.34
N ILE A 51 6.00 12.78 -0.85
CA ILE A 51 4.95 12.01 -0.16
C ILE A 51 5.52 10.73 0.45
N THR A 52 5.41 10.61 1.77
CA THR A 52 5.66 9.37 2.49
C THR A 52 4.37 8.60 2.70
N TRP A 53 4.33 7.37 2.21
CA TRP A 53 3.19 6.47 2.36
C TRP A 53 3.36 5.55 3.56
N VAL A 54 2.29 5.33 4.30
CA VAL A 54 2.25 4.33 5.38
C VAL A 54 1.23 3.27 5.01
N LEU A 55 1.68 2.03 4.82
CA LEU A 55 0.82 0.88 4.59
C LEU A 55 0.80 0.01 5.83
N THR A 56 -0.38 -0.10 6.44
CA THR A 56 -0.57 -0.97 7.61
C THR A 56 -0.77 -2.42 7.18
N VAL A 57 -0.21 -3.35 7.94
CA VAL A 57 -0.35 -4.78 7.73
C VAL A 57 -0.69 -5.51 9.04
N PRO A 58 -1.35 -6.68 8.98
CA PRO A 58 -1.62 -7.46 10.18
C PRO A 58 -0.35 -7.86 10.92
N ALA A 59 -0.35 -7.74 12.25
CA ALA A 59 0.84 -8.05 13.07
C ALA A 59 1.30 -9.51 13.00
N ILE A 60 0.38 -10.44 12.71
CA ILE A 60 0.67 -11.87 12.57
C ILE A 60 1.31 -12.25 11.22
N TRP A 61 1.47 -11.30 10.29
CA TRP A 61 2.07 -11.59 9.00
C TRP A 61 3.58 -11.83 9.09
N SER A 62 4.05 -12.82 8.34
CA SER A 62 5.48 -13.12 8.21
C SER A 62 6.23 -12.00 7.51
N ALA A 63 7.56 -11.95 7.68
CA ALA A 63 8.43 -11.02 6.97
C ALA A 63 8.25 -11.09 5.44
N ALA A 64 8.06 -12.29 4.88
CA ALA A 64 7.79 -12.48 3.46
C ALA A 64 6.48 -11.84 3.01
N ALA A 65 5.41 -11.93 3.81
CA ALA A 65 4.13 -11.29 3.50
C ALA A 65 4.23 -9.75 3.59
N LYS A 66 5.03 -9.22 4.52
CA LYS A 66 5.34 -7.78 4.58
C LYS A 66 6.13 -7.31 3.34
N GLN A 67 7.12 -8.10 2.90
CA GLN A 67 7.88 -7.82 1.68
C GLN A 67 7.01 -7.89 0.42
N PHE A 68 6.05 -8.83 0.38
CA PHE A 68 5.05 -8.90 -0.69
C PHE A 68 4.23 -7.60 -0.79
N MET A 69 3.80 -7.01 0.34
CA MET A 69 3.08 -5.73 0.30
C MET A 69 3.93 -4.59 -0.23
N ARG A 70 5.21 -4.55 0.14
CA ARG A 70 6.16 -3.56 -0.41
C ARG A 70 6.33 -3.76 -1.92
N LEU A 71 6.40 -5.00 -2.40
CA LEU A 71 6.42 -5.28 -3.84
C LEU A 71 5.13 -4.82 -4.53
N ALA A 72 3.96 -5.12 -3.95
CA ALA A 72 2.68 -4.65 -4.49
C ALA A 72 2.61 -3.12 -4.56
N ALA A 73 3.15 -2.42 -3.56
CA ALA A 73 3.25 -0.96 -3.56
C ALA A 73 4.19 -0.42 -4.66
N LYS A 74 5.30 -1.12 -4.94
CA LYS A 74 6.16 -0.82 -6.08
C LYS A 74 5.44 -0.99 -7.41
N GLU A 75 4.76 -2.13 -7.62
CA GLU A 75 3.95 -2.37 -8.84
C GLU A 75 2.79 -1.37 -8.99
N ALA A 76 2.25 -0.87 -7.88
CA ALA A 76 1.25 0.20 -7.87
C ALA A 76 1.82 1.59 -8.20
N GLY A 77 3.15 1.73 -8.27
CA GLY A 77 3.84 3.01 -8.44
C GLY A 77 3.64 3.95 -7.26
N ILE A 78 3.52 3.41 -6.04
CA ILE A 78 3.59 4.17 -4.78
C ILE A 78 5.05 4.55 -4.49
N ILE A 79 5.98 3.64 -4.77
CA ILE A 79 7.42 3.82 -4.69
C ILE A 79 8.08 3.41 -6.00
N SER A 80 9.21 4.02 -6.33
CA SER A 80 9.99 3.71 -7.54
C SER A 80 10.90 2.50 -7.35
N ASP A 81 11.45 2.32 -6.15
CA ASP A 81 12.38 1.23 -5.83
C ASP A 81 12.01 0.51 -4.52
N MET A 82 12.39 -0.77 -4.41
CA MET A 82 12.15 -1.59 -3.22
C MET A 82 12.83 -1.03 -1.97
N LEU A 83 13.91 -0.26 -2.11
CA LEU A 83 14.65 0.36 -1.01
C LEU A 83 14.17 1.78 -0.71
N SER A 84 13.16 2.29 -1.42
CA SER A 84 12.60 3.62 -1.18
C SER A 84 12.17 3.80 0.27
N GLU A 85 12.65 4.89 0.88
CA GLU A 85 12.32 5.30 2.25
C GLU A 85 10.94 5.97 2.36
N ASN A 86 10.40 6.45 1.23
CA ASN A 86 9.05 7.04 1.13
C ASN A 86 7.89 6.04 1.32
N LEU A 87 8.16 4.84 1.80
CA LEU A 87 7.15 3.85 2.20
C LEU A 87 7.52 3.25 3.56
N ILE A 88 6.57 3.27 4.49
CA ILE A 88 6.66 2.61 5.78
C ILE A 88 5.63 1.49 5.82
N ILE A 89 6.08 0.28 6.16
CA ILE A 89 5.19 -0.85 6.48
C ILE A 89 4.99 -0.86 8.00
N ALA A 90 3.81 -0.44 8.44
CA ALA A 90 3.47 -0.35 9.87
C ALA A 90 2.61 -1.55 10.30
N LEU A 91 2.73 -1.99 11.55
CA LEU A 91 1.78 -2.97 12.08
C LEU A 91 0.45 -2.27 12.41
N GLU A 92 -0.67 -2.88 12.04
CA GLU A 92 -2.01 -2.40 12.40
C GLU A 92 -2.15 -2.08 13.91
N PRO A 93 -1.76 -2.95 14.87
CA PRO A 93 -1.90 -2.61 16.29
C PRO A 93 -0.97 -1.46 16.73
N GLU A 94 0.19 -1.28 16.11
CA GLU A 94 1.08 -0.17 16.43
C GLU A 94 0.48 1.16 15.96
N ALA A 95 -0.01 1.21 14.72
CA ALA A 95 -0.70 2.37 14.16
C ALA A 95 -1.95 2.73 14.97
N ALA A 96 -2.74 1.72 15.35
CA ALA A 96 -3.92 1.93 16.21
C ALA A 96 -3.53 2.47 17.59
N SER A 97 -2.46 1.94 18.20
CA SER A 97 -2.00 2.41 19.51
C SER A 97 -1.53 3.87 19.50
N LEU A 98 -0.88 4.31 18.41
CA LEU A 98 -0.45 5.70 18.24
C LEU A 98 -1.66 6.65 18.15
N TRP A 99 -2.69 6.26 17.40
CA TRP A 99 -3.93 7.03 17.31
C TRP A 99 -4.62 7.16 18.68
N CYS A 100 -4.75 6.05 19.42
CA CYS A 100 -5.38 6.08 20.75
C CYS A 100 -4.62 6.92 21.78
N LYS A 101 -3.31 7.13 21.62
CA LYS A 101 -2.50 8.01 22.48
C LYS A 101 -2.67 9.50 22.16
N GLN A 102 -3.19 9.83 20.99
CA GLN A 102 -3.46 11.23 20.59
C GLN A 102 -4.86 11.70 21.02
N LEU A 103 -5.71 10.79 21.49
CA LEU A 103 -7.00 11.07 22.13
C LEU A 103 -6.82 11.31 23.64
#